data_AF-Q64VP8-F1
#
_entry.id   AF-Q64VP8-F1
#
_cell.length_a   1.000
_cell.length_b   1.000
_cell.length_c   1.000
_cell.angle_alpha   90.00
_cell.angle_beta   90.00
_cell.angle_gamma   90.00
#
_symmetry.space_group_name_H-M   'P 1'
#
loop_
_entity.id
_entity.type
_entity.pdbx_description
1 polymer ?
#
loop_
_entity_poly.entity_id
_entity_poly.type
_entity_poly.pdbx_seq_one_letter_code
_entity_poly.pdbx_strand_id
1 'polypeptide(L)'
;MMKKILLIGLFLCCHLALSAQLTYGTTGLLHAPSAEMQRDKTVMIGGNFLNKEITPPTWDYHTYNYFLNVTIFPWLEIAYTCTLFQSQTIGIDWKVGKKKFTNQDRYFSARLRVLKEGQLWKYMPAVVVGTSDPYTESGDGQVGSADGNGYFCRFYVAATKHIPIGKEKIGVHLSYLYNRRVDYHLNGLAGGLTYAPSFAPDLTVIAEYDAKDFAFGATYLLFNHLHAQVELQRMKYFTGGLTYKIYLK
;
A
#
# COMPACT_ATOMS: atom_id res chain seq x y z
N MET A 1 25.94 -4.36 -31.05
CA MET A 1 25.38 -3.06 -30.62
C MET A 1 23.90 -2.89 -31.01
N MET A 2 23.07 -3.94 -30.92
CA MET A 2 21.62 -3.91 -31.22
C MET A 2 20.75 -4.56 -30.13
N LYS A 3 21.35 -5.13 -29.07
CA LYS A 3 20.61 -5.76 -27.95
C LYS A 3 20.32 -4.82 -26.78
N LYS A 4 20.91 -3.61 -26.75
CA LYS A 4 20.67 -2.60 -25.70
C LYS A 4 19.59 -1.57 -26.05
N ILE A 5 19.09 -1.58 -27.29
CA ILE A 5 18.09 -0.61 -27.79
C ILE A 5 16.65 -1.13 -27.61
N LEU A 6 16.48 -2.44 -27.35
CA LEU A 6 15.15 -3.08 -27.31
C LEU A 6 14.39 -2.95 -25.98
N LEU A 7 15.01 -2.42 -24.91
CA LEU A 7 14.36 -2.21 -23.62
C LEU A 7 14.03 -0.74 -23.31
N ILE A 8 14.37 0.18 -24.22
CA ILE A 8 14.17 1.63 -24.06
C ILE A 8 12.99 2.14 -24.91
N GLY A 9 12.37 1.28 -25.72
CA GLY A 9 11.34 1.62 -26.70
C GLY A 9 9.88 1.49 -26.26
N LEU A 10 9.61 1.37 -24.97
CA LEU A 10 8.26 1.30 -24.40
C LEU A 10 8.43 2.12 -23.11
N PHE A 11 7.83 3.29 -22.91
CA PHE A 11 6.40 3.52 -22.74
C PHE A 11 6.19 5.04 -22.75
N LEU A 12 5.30 5.52 -23.62
CA LEU A 12 4.92 6.93 -23.72
C LEU A 12 3.63 7.21 -22.94
N CYS A 13 3.75 8.13 -21.98
CA CYS A 13 2.79 9.13 -21.47
C CYS A 13 1.37 8.71 -21.03
N CYS A 14 1.05 8.96 -19.75
CA CYS A 14 0.15 10.05 -19.30
C CYS A 14 0.36 10.37 -17.80
N HIS A 15 0.27 11.66 -17.49
CA HIS A 15 0.48 12.23 -16.16
C HIS A 15 -0.62 11.88 -15.16
N LEU A 16 -0.31 11.08 -14.14
CA LEU A 16 -1.08 11.01 -12.90
C LEU A 16 -0.13 10.88 -11.71
N ALA A 17 -0.43 11.57 -10.61
CA ALA A 17 0.30 11.44 -9.36
C ALA A 17 0.31 9.97 -8.92
N LEU A 18 1.51 9.39 -8.81
CA LEU A 18 1.67 8.03 -8.33
C LEU A 18 1.37 7.98 -6.84
N SER A 19 0.73 6.88 -6.48
CA SER A 19 -0.02 6.71 -5.25
C SER A 19 0.09 5.22 -4.98
N ALA A 20 1.07 4.79 -4.20
CA ALA A 20 1.39 3.38 -4.00
C ALA A 20 0.82 2.91 -2.67
N GLN A 21 0.18 1.77 -2.51
CA GLN A 21 0.27 0.94 -1.29
C GLN A 21 -0.39 -0.40 -1.58
N LEU A 22 0.13 -1.04 -2.63
CA LEU A 22 -0.43 -2.26 -3.21
C LEU A 22 -0.46 -3.41 -2.18
N THR A 23 0.48 -3.43 -1.22
CA THR A 23 0.54 -4.39 -0.11
C THR A 23 -0.69 -4.40 0.79
N TYR A 24 -1.38 -3.26 0.94
CA TYR A 24 -2.63 -3.17 1.72
C TYR A 24 -3.86 -2.92 0.83
N GLY A 25 -3.68 -2.97 -0.50
CA GLY A 25 -4.72 -2.71 -1.48
C GLY A 25 -5.21 -1.26 -1.52
N THR A 26 -4.43 -0.30 -1.01
CA THR A 26 -4.78 1.14 -0.96
C THR A 26 -3.69 1.99 -1.59
N THR A 27 -3.93 3.30 -1.66
CA THR A 27 -2.94 4.30 -2.01
C THR A 27 -2.18 4.77 -0.74
N GLY A 28 -0.93 5.22 -0.86
CA GLY A 28 -0.01 5.48 0.26
C GLY A 28 1.46 5.62 -0.18
N LEU A 29 2.38 4.95 0.54
CA LEU A 29 3.74 4.61 0.11
C LEU A 29 3.91 3.08 -0.12
N LEU A 30 4.98 2.43 0.31
CA LEU A 30 5.11 0.97 0.17
C LEU A 30 4.34 0.24 1.28
N HIS A 31 4.57 0.63 2.54
CA HIS A 31 3.93 0.16 3.77
C HIS A 31 3.47 1.29 4.70
N ALA A 32 4.06 2.48 4.58
CA ALA A 32 3.58 3.66 5.30
C ALA A 32 2.38 4.31 4.59
N PRO A 33 1.36 4.78 5.31
CA PRO A 33 0.30 5.58 4.70
C PRO A 33 0.80 6.95 4.23
N SER A 34 0.18 7.47 3.18
CA SER A 34 0.34 8.87 2.74
C SER A 34 -1.02 9.55 2.64
N ALA A 35 -1.03 10.85 2.38
CA ALA A 35 -2.25 11.61 2.10
C ALA A 35 -2.55 11.72 0.58
N GLU A 36 -1.84 10.96 -0.24
CA GLU A 36 -2.14 10.83 -1.66
C GLU A 36 -3.49 10.13 -1.87
N MET A 37 -4.18 10.44 -2.98
CA MET A 37 -5.43 9.78 -3.35
C MET A 37 -5.41 9.51 -4.86
N GLN A 38 -6.00 8.39 -5.29
CA GLN A 38 -6.28 8.23 -6.72
C GLN A 38 -7.26 9.31 -7.19
N ARG A 39 -7.36 9.48 -8.50
CA ARG A 39 -8.46 10.25 -9.09
C ARG A 39 -9.79 9.57 -8.79
N ASP A 40 -10.85 10.36 -8.82
CA ASP A 40 -12.21 9.85 -8.71
C ASP A 40 -12.51 8.81 -9.79
N LYS A 41 -13.51 7.96 -9.51
CA LYS A 41 -13.92 6.89 -10.42
C LYS A 41 -12.80 5.93 -10.82
N THR A 42 -11.83 5.71 -9.92
CA THR A 42 -10.75 4.74 -10.14
C THR A 42 -11.08 3.43 -9.44
N VAL A 43 -11.00 2.34 -10.18
CA VAL A 43 -11.01 0.97 -9.62
C VAL A 43 -9.62 0.39 -9.80
N MET A 44 -9.06 -0.23 -8.77
CA MET A 44 -7.80 -0.96 -8.87
C MET A 44 -7.99 -2.42 -8.48
N ILE A 45 -7.47 -3.33 -9.28
CA ILE A 45 -7.45 -4.76 -8.99
C ILE A 45 -6.00 -5.20 -9.05
N GLY A 46 -5.50 -5.81 -7.97
CA GLY A 46 -4.10 -6.16 -7.90
C GLY A 46 -3.81 -7.36 -7.03
N GLY A 47 -2.56 -7.78 -7.06
CA GLY A 47 -2.05 -8.83 -6.20
C GLY A 47 -0.54 -8.75 -6.08
N ASN A 48 -0.04 -9.21 -4.94
CA ASN A 48 1.37 -9.08 -4.56
C ASN A 48 1.89 -10.38 -3.99
N PHE A 49 3.18 -10.64 -4.24
CA PHE A 49 3.99 -11.51 -3.40
C PHE A 49 4.43 -10.73 -2.18
N LEU A 50 4.19 -11.28 -0.99
CA LEU A 50 4.53 -10.69 0.29
C LEU A 50 5.64 -11.48 0.99
N ASN A 51 6.73 -10.81 1.32
CA ASN A 51 7.73 -11.40 2.20
C ASN A 51 7.14 -11.70 3.59
N LYS A 52 7.67 -12.70 4.30
CA LYS A 52 7.18 -13.03 5.64
C LYS A 52 7.53 -11.96 6.68
N GLU A 53 8.59 -11.18 6.40
CA GLU A 53 9.06 -10.13 7.31
C GLU A 53 8.12 -8.90 7.34
N ILE A 54 7.28 -8.74 6.31
CA ILE A 54 6.27 -7.66 6.19
C ILE A 54 4.87 -8.10 6.65
N THR A 55 4.69 -9.38 6.97
CA THR A 55 3.42 -9.93 7.47
C THR A 55 3.42 -10.03 8.99
N PRO A 56 2.26 -10.30 9.62
CA PRO A 56 2.20 -10.57 11.06
C PRO A 56 3.25 -11.61 11.49
N PRO A 57 3.95 -11.42 12.63
CA PRO A 57 5.05 -12.28 13.06
C PRO A 57 4.68 -13.77 13.23
N THR A 58 3.40 -14.07 13.45
CA THR A 58 2.87 -15.43 13.54
C THR A 58 2.91 -16.20 12.21
N TRP A 59 3.14 -15.51 11.08
CA TRP A 59 3.19 -16.14 9.76
C TRP A 59 4.64 -16.36 9.35
N ASP A 60 5.12 -17.59 9.51
CA ASP A 60 6.51 -17.99 9.26
C ASP A 60 6.81 -18.28 7.77
N TYR A 61 5.93 -17.85 6.86
CA TYR A 61 5.94 -18.18 5.44
C TYR A 61 5.68 -16.96 4.56
N HIS A 62 6.22 -16.97 3.34
CA HIS A 62 5.84 -16.01 2.31
C HIS A 62 4.42 -16.26 1.84
N THR A 63 3.68 -15.18 1.61
CA THR A 63 2.28 -15.27 1.19
C THR A 63 2.00 -14.39 -0.01
N TYR A 64 0.77 -14.41 -0.46
CA TYR A 64 0.26 -13.54 -1.51
C TYR A 64 -0.99 -12.86 -1.02
N ASN A 65 -1.23 -11.67 -1.54
CA ASN A 65 -2.54 -11.05 -1.40
C ASN A 65 -3.12 -10.71 -2.77
N TYR A 66 -4.41 -10.44 -2.76
CA TYR A 66 -5.12 -9.84 -3.87
C TYR A 66 -6.18 -8.89 -3.32
N PHE A 67 -6.51 -7.86 -4.09
CA PHE A 67 -7.39 -6.81 -3.60
C PHE A 67 -8.21 -6.18 -4.71
N LEU A 68 -9.33 -5.60 -4.28
CA LEU A 68 -10.16 -4.68 -5.03
C LEU A 68 -10.18 -3.34 -4.29
N ASN A 69 -9.81 -2.27 -4.97
CA ASN A 69 -9.87 -0.91 -4.47
C ASN A 69 -10.82 -0.09 -5.34
N VAL A 70 -11.61 0.77 -4.70
CA VAL A 70 -12.47 1.73 -5.38
C VAL A 70 -12.27 3.10 -4.74
N THR A 71 -11.85 4.06 -5.57
CA THR A 71 -11.86 5.49 -5.26
C THR A 71 -13.09 6.09 -5.93
N ILE A 72 -14.18 6.24 -5.18
CA ILE A 72 -15.46 6.74 -5.70
C ILE A 72 -15.36 8.24 -5.96
N PHE A 73 -14.92 8.96 -4.93
CA PHE A 73 -14.69 10.39 -4.94
C PHE A 73 -13.20 10.66 -4.76
N PRO A 74 -12.66 11.82 -5.17
CA PRO A 74 -11.22 12.08 -5.06
C PRO A 74 -10.75 12.23 -3.60
N TRP A 75 -11.67 12.11 -2.64
CA TRP A 75 -11.46 12.18 -1.20
C TRP A 75 -11.90 10.92 -0.44
N LEU A 76 -12.44 9.89 -1.11
CA LEU A 76 -12.88 8.64 -0.49
C LEU A 76 -12.39 7.43 -1.27
N GLU A 77 -11.60 6.59 -0.60
CA GLU A 77 -11.06 5.35 -1.12
C GLU A 77 -11.40 4.19 -0.17
N ILE A 78 -11.89 3.08 -0.72
CA ILE A 78 -12.23 1.86 0.00
C ILE A 78 -11.55 0.69 -0.68
N ALA A 79 -10.99 -0.24 0.09
CA ALA A 79 -10.38 -1.46 -0.41
C ALA A 79 -10.89 -2.68 0.31
N TYR A 80 -10.97 -3.80 -0.40
CA TYR A 80 -11.14 -5.14 0.13
C TYR A 80 -9.91 -5.96 -0.25
N THR A 81 -9.20 -6.47 0.75
CA THR A 81 -7.93 -7.18 0.58
C THR A 81 -8.05 -8.58 1.17
N CYS A 82 -7.55 -9.56 0.43
CA CYS A 82 -7.48 -10.95 0.85
C CYS A 82 -6.02 -11.40 0.88
N THR A 83 -5.56 -11.96 1.99
CA THR A 83 -4.19 -12.48 2.13
C THR A 83 -4.21 -13.97 2.43
N LEU A 84 -3.45 -14.76 1.68
CA LEU A 84 -3.55 -16.23 1.73
C LEU A 84 -2.96 -16.80 3.04
N PHE A 85 -3.62 -17.81 3.57
CA PHE A 85 -3.13 -18.62 4.69
C PHE A 85 -2.61 -19.96 4.23
N GLN A 86 -1.41 -20.31 4.72
CA GLN A 86 -0.97 -21.70 4.70
C GLN A 86 -1.71 -22.51 5.77
N SER A 87 -1.94 -23.79 5.47
CA SER A 87 -2.72 -24.73 6.28
C SER A 87 -2.32 -24.81 7.75
N GLN A 88 -1.03 -24.62 8.08
CA GLN A 88 -0.53 -24.60 9.46
C GLN A 88 -1.04 -23.42 10.28
N THR A 89 -1.24 -22.25 9.64
CA THR A 89 -1.73 -21.01 10.29
C THR A 89 -3.10 -21.21 10.95
N ILE A 90 -3.91 -22.11 10.39
CA ILE A 90 -5.26 -22.40 10.84
C ILE A 90 -5.40 -23.84 11.36
N GLY A 91 -4.29 -24.56 11.57
CA GLY A 91 -4.29 -25.88 12.19
C GLY A 91 -4.97 -27.00 11.40
N ILE A 92 -5.04 -26.92 10.07
CA ILE A 92 -5.68 -27.95 9.21
C ILE A 92 -4.68 -28.74 8.35
N ASP A 93 -3.39 -28.60 8.61
CA ASP A 93 -2.32 -29.25 7.84
C ASP A 93 -2.42 -30.78 7.86
N TRP A 94 -2.96 -31.36 8.93
CA TRP A 94 -3.28 -32.79 9.02
C TRP A 94 -4.30 -33.26 7.98
N LYS A 95 -5.17 -32.35 7.49
CA LYS A 95 -6.25 -32.67 6.54
C LYS A 95 -5.85 -32.42 5.08
N VAL A 96 -5.10 -31.34 4.83
CA VAL A 96 -4.81 -30.85 3.46
C VAL A 96 -3.33 -30.92 3.09
N GLY A 97 -2.47 -31.33 4.03
CA GLY A 97 -1.03 -31.30 3.90
C GLY A 97 -0.41 -29.97 4.32
N LYS A 98 0.87 -30.00 4.69
CA LYS A 98 1.66 -28.83 5.11
C LYS A 98 1.94 -27.88 3.94
N LYS A 99 2.05 -26.59 4.24
CA LYS A 99 2.43 -25.51 3.31
C LYS A 99 1.46 -25.33 2.13
N LYS A 100 0.20 -25.73 2.29
CA LYS A 100 -0.83 -25.56 1.27
C LYS A 100 -1.64 -24.30 1.56
N PHE A 101 -1.74 -23.40 0.58
CA PHE A 101 -2.66 -22.26 0.66
C PHE A 101 -4.10 -22.77 0.54
N THR A 102 -4.86 -22.67 1.61
CA THR A 102 -6.20 -23.30 1.72
C THR A 102 -7.25 -22.40 2.34
N ASN A 103 -6.84 -21.24 2.86
CA ASN A 103 -7.73 -20.23 3.42
C ASN A 103 -7.13 -18.83 3.18
N GLN A 104 -7.80 -17.79 3.65
CA GLN A 104 -7.38 -16.40 3.52
C GLN A 104 -7.91 -15.54 4.67
N ASP A 105 -7.13 -14.56 5.06
CA ASP A 105 -7.58 -13.40 5.84
C ASP A 105 -8.27 -12.40 4.91
N ARG A 106 -9.33 -11.75 5.37
CA ARG A 106 -10.18 -10.86 4.57
C ARG A 106 -10.46 -9.61 5.36
N TYR A 107 -10.13 -8.45 4.80
CA TYR A 107 -10.34 -7.21 5.51
C TYR A 107 -10.66 -6.05 4.58
N PHE A 108 -11.34 -5.05 5.14
CA PHE A 108 -11.57 -3.77 4.50
C PHE A 108 -10.54 -2.73 4.94
N SER A 109 -10.20 -1.82 4.04
CA SER A 109 -9.51 -0.57 4.36
C SER A 109 -10.34 0.60 3.86
N ALA A 110 -10.25 1.74 4.56
CA ALA A 110 -10.95 2.96 4.18
C ALA A 110 -10.05 4.17 4.41
N ARG A 111 -10.12 5.14 3.49
CA ARG A 111 -9.31 6.37 3.51
C ARG A 111 -10.20 7.56 3.16
N LEU A 112 -10.14 8.57 4.01
CA LEU A 112 -10.87 9.82 3.86
C LEU A 112 -9.89 10.98 3.85
N ARG A 113 -9.77 11.67 2.71
CA ARG A 113 -8.99 12.91 2.62
C ARG A 113 -9.79 14.05 3.22
N VAL A 114 -9.36 14.49 4.39
CA VAL A 114 -9.99 15.60 5.13
C VAL A 114 -9.53 16.96 4.60
N LEU A 115 -8.29 17.05 4.10
CA LEU A 115 -7.75 18.29 3.52
C LEU A 115 -7.01 17.96 2.22
N LYS A 116 -7.34 18.69 1.15
CA LYS A 116 -6.51 18.69 -0.07
C LYS A 116 -5.28 19.57 0.17
N GLU A 117 -4.14 19.19 -0.42
CA GLU A 117 -2.94 20.01 -0.37
C GLU A 117 -3.23 21.43 -0.88
N GLY A 118 -2.78 22.45 -0.14
CA GLY A 118 -2.97 23.84 -0.52
C GLY A 118 -4.39 24.40 -0.33
N GLN A 119 -5.34 23.62 0.23
CA GLN A 119 -6.75 24.01 0.31
C GLN A 119 -7.04 25.25 1.18
N LEU A 120 -6.40 25.38 2.35
CA LEU A 120 -6.59 26.54 3.23
C LEU A 120 -5.48 27.59 3.05
N TRP A 121 -4.23 27.15 2.82
CA TRP A 121 -3.11 28.03 2.47
C TRP A 121 -2.08 27.29 1.62
N LYS A 122 -1.26 28.04 0.85
CA LYS A 122 -0.31 27.53 -0.16
C LYS A 122 0.58 26.37 0.32
N TYR A 123 1.09 26.46 1.54
CA TYR A 123 2.02 25.49 2.12
C TYR A 123 1.35 24.35 2.89
N MET A 124 0.02 24.32 3.00
CA MET A 124 -0.69 23.28 3.75
C MET A 124 -0.50 21.92 3.09
N PRO A 125 -0.16 20.85 3.84
CA PRO A 125 -0.13 19.50 3.31
C PRO A 125 -1.57 18.99 3.04
N ALA A 126 -1.70 17.99 2.18
CA ALA A 126 -2.89 17.14 2.18
C ALA A 126 -2.95 16.36 3.50
N VAL A 127 -4.14 16.05 3.98
CA VAL A 127 -4.35 15.23 5.18
C VAL A 127 -5.39 14.16 4.90
N VAL A 128 -5.08 12.92 5.25
CA VAL A 128 -5.94 11.74 5.18
C VAL A 128 -6.05 11.11 6.55
N VAL A 129 -7.25 10.71 6.94
CA VAL A 129 -7.47 9.73 8.01
C VAL A 129 -7.88 8.41 7.38
N GLY A 130 -7.42 7.31 7.95
CA GLY A 130 -7.73 6.01 7.38
C GLY A 130 -7.58 4.86 8.35
N THR A 131 -7.99 3.70 7.87
CA THR A 131 -7.90 2.44 8.59
C THR A 131 -7.69 1.27 7.65
N SER A 132 -7.05 0.23 8.16
CA SER A 132 -7.01 -1.10 7.56
C SER A 132 -7.44 -2.10 8.61
N ASP A 133 -8.24 -3.08 8.19
CA ASP A 133 -8.75 -4.15 9.04
C ASP A 133 -9.34 -3.66 10.39
N PRO A 134 -10.26 -2.67 10.36
CA PRO A 134 -10.76 -2.03 11.57
C PRO A 134 -11.68 -2.91 12.39
N TYR A 135 -12.27 -3.96 11.82
CA TYR A 135 -13.35 -4.71 12.44
C TYR A 135 -13.19 -6.21 12.21
N THR A 136 -13.40 -6.98 13.26
CA THR A 136 -13.41 -8.44 13.23
C THR A 136 -14.71 -8.96 13.82
N GLU A 137 -15.28 -9.97 13.18
CA GLU A 137 -16.48 -10.68 13.67
C GLU A 137 -16.12 -11.83 14.62
N SER A 138 -14.84 -12.02 14.94
CA SER A 138 -14.44 -13.12 15.82
C SER A 138 -14.94 -12.85 17.25
N GLY A 139 -15.88 -13.66 17.74
CA GLY A 139 -16.53 -13.44 19.03
C GLY A 139 -17.73 -12.49 18.92
N ASP A 140 -17.78 -11.44 19.73
CA ASP A 140 -18.92 -10.51 19.82
C ASP A 140 -18.85 -9.33 18.82
N GLY A 141 -17.93 -9.37 17.87
CA GLY A 141 -17.71 -8.27 16.93
C GLY A 141 -16.99 -7.09 17.59
N GLN A 142 -15.77 -6.78 17.16
CA GLN A 142 -14.97 -5.72 17.79
C GLN A 142 -14.27 -4.83 16.77
N VAL A 143 -14.35 -3.52 16.99
CA VAL A 143 -13.54 -2.54 16.26
C VAL A 143 -12.16 -2.47 16.90
N GLY A 144 -11.10 -2.65 16.12
CA GLY A 144 -9.71 -2.55 16.59
C GLY A 144 -9.38 -3.58 17.67
N SER A 145 -9.76 -4.84 17.45
CA SER A 145 -9.49 -5.94 18.40
C SER A 145 -7.99 -6.04 18.71
N ALA A 146 -7.68 -6.38 19.96
CA ALA A 146 -6.30 -6.58 20.41
C ALA A 146 -5.71 -7.92 19.95
N ASP A 147 -6.57 -8.91 19.71
CA ASP A 147 -6.25 -10.27 19.32
C ASP A 147 -7.26 -10.83 18.30
N GLY A 148 -7.09 -12.09 17.91
CA GLY A 148 -7.94 -12.76 16.93
C GLY A 148 -7.72 -12.29 15.49
N ASN A 149 -8.75 -12.43 14.64
CA ASN A 149 -8.71 -11.93 13.27
C ASN A 149 -8.73 -10.39 13.31
N GLY A 150 -8.00 -9.70 12.45
CA GLY A 150 -7.59 -8.31 12.66
C GLY A 150 -6.09 -8.09 12.47
N TYR A 151 -5.44 -8.98 11.72
CA TYR A 151 -4.00 -9.09 11.61
C TYR A 151 -3.35 -7.83 11.03
N PHE A 152 -4.05 -7.11 10.17
CA PHE A 152 -3.56 -5.88 9.55
C PHE A 152 -4.21 -4.63 10.16
N CYS A 153 -4.76 -4.76 11.37
CA CYS A 153 -5.49 -3.69 12.02
C CYS A 153 -4.59 -2.47 12.25
N ARG A 154 -5.02 -1.33 11.71
CA ARG A 154 -4.43 -0.02 11.99
C ARG A 154 -5.41 1.10 11.73
N PHE A 155 -5.25 2.17 12.49
CA PHE A 155 -5.84 3.47 12.29
C PHE A 155 -4.70 4.46 12.10
N TYR A 156 -4.90 5.47 11.26
CA TYR A 156 -3.84 6.42 10.99
C TYR A 156 -4.35 7.79 10.57
N VAL A 157 -3.49 8.77 10.80
CA VAL A 157 -3.52 10.06 10.14
C VAL A 157 -2.26 10.19 9.31
N ALA A 158 -2.37 10.67 8.08
CA ALA A 158 -1.27 10.91 7.18
C ALA A 158 -1.34 12.35 6.64
N ALA A 159 -0.18 12.96 6.48
CA ALA A 159 0.03 14.25 5.87
C ALA A 159 1.01 14.11 4.70
N THR A 160 0.77 14.83 3.61
CA THR A 160 1.66 14.81 2.45
C THR A 160 1.81 16.20 1.84
N LYS A 161 3.05 16.57 1.52
CA LYS A 161 3.38 17.82 0.87
C LYS A 161 4.30 17.57 -0.31
N HIS A 162 4.04 18.22 -1.43
CA HIS A 162 4.96 18.20 -2.55
C HIS A 162 5.82 19.46 -2.57
N ILE A 163 7.14 19.26 -2.62
CA ILE A 163 8.13 20.33 -2.67
C ILE A 163 8.73 20.35 -4.08
N PRO A 164 8.55 21.44 -4.84
CA PRO A 164 9.23 21.61 -6.12
C PRO A 164 10.72 21.90 -5.91
N ILE A 165 11.59 21.24 -6.66
CA ILE A 165 13.04 21.45 -6.67
C ILE A 165 13.49 21.61 -8.12
N GLY A 166 13.55 22.86 -8.59
CA GLY A 166 13.83 23.15 -10.00
C GLY A 166 12.74 22.56 -10.92
N LYS A 167 13.12 21.62 -11.79
CA LYS A 167 12.19 20.87 -12.66
C LYS A 167 11.62 19.62 -12.00
N GLU A 168 12.14 19.24 -10.85
CA GLU A 168 11.78 18.03 -10.13
C GLU A 168 10.74 18.29 -9.04
N LYS A 169 10.07 17.22 -8.59
CA LYS A 169 9.13 17.27 -7.48
C LYS A 169 9.40 16.13 -6.51
N ILE A 170 9.55 16.47 -5.23
CA ILE A 170 9.68 15.50 -4.14
C ILE A 170 8.41 15.53 -3.30
N GLY A 171 7.81 14.36 -3.06
CA GLY A 171 6.76 14.21 -2.06
C GLY A 171 7.38 13.91 -0.69
N VAL A 172 6.93 14.64 0.33
CA VAL A 172 7.29 14.41 1.73
C VAL A 172 6.05 13.94 2.46
N HIS A 173 6.16 12.80 3.12
CA HIS A 173 5.03 12.10 3.71
C HIS A 173 5.32 11.82 5.19
N LEU A 174 4.35 12.11 6.04
CA LEU A 174 4.41 11.81 7.47
C LEU A 174 3.07 11.23 7.89
N SER A 175 3.09 10.23 8.75
CA SER A 175 1.90 9.60 9.28
C SER A 175 2.14 9.14 10.71
N TYR A 176 1.05 8.96 11.44
CA TYR A 176 1.05 8.31 12.74
C TYR A 176 0.11 7.11 12.67
N LEU A 177 0.63 5.95 13.06
CA LEU A 177 -0.07 4.69 13.07
C LEU A 177 -0.49 4.33 14.50
N TYR A 178 -1.68 3.73 14.63
CA TYR A 178 -2.21 3.24 15.88
C TYR A 178 -3.01 1.93 15.70
N ASN A 179 -2.76 0.95 16.55
CA ASN A 179 -3.55 -0.24 16.73
C ASN A 179 -3.47 -0.72 18.19
N ARG A 180 -4.38 -1.64 18.55
CA ARG A 180 -4.40 -2.31 19.86
C ARG A 180 -3.80 -3.72 19.83
N ARG A 181 -3.23 -4.13 18.69
CA ARG A 181 -2.72 -5.48 18.49
C ARG A 181 -1.58 -5.76 19.47
N VAL A 182 -1.65 -6.92 20.11
CA VAL A 182 -0.58 -7.40 21.01
C VAL A 182 0.51 -8.15 20.25
N ASP A 183 0.14 -8.76 19.13
CA ASP A 183 0.99 -9.63 18.29
C ASP A 183 1.62 -8.89 17.10
N TYR A 184 1.04 -7.77 16.68
CA TYR A 184 1.53 -6.95 15.58
C TYR A 184 1.37 -5.45 15.84
N HIS A 185 2.12 -4.98 16.84
CA HIS A 185 2.09 -3.59 17.28
C HIS A 185 2.83 -2.68 16.30
N LEU A 186 2.09 -1.80 15.60
CA LEU A 186 2.62 -0.83 14.63
C LEU A 186 2.25 0.59 15.07
N ASN A 187 2.59 0.96 16.31
CA ASN A 187 2.28 2.28 16.84
C ASN A 187 3.48 3.20 16.74
N GLY A 188 3.31 4.34 16.08
CA GLY A 188 4.37 5.34 15.99
C GLY A 188 4.34 6.13 14.71
N LEU A 189 5.42 6.90 14.54
CA LEU A 189 5.64 7.68 13.33
C LEU A 189 6.04 6.77 12.17
N ALA A 190 5.40 6.97 11.04
CA ALA A 190 5.75 6.37 9.77
C ALA A 190 5.79 7.46 8.70
N GLY A 191 6.51 7.27 7.61
CA GLY A 191 6.61 8.29 6.58
C GLY A 191 7.73 8.01 5.59
N GLY A 192 7.93 8.93 4.67
CA GLY A 192 8.91 8.71 3.62
C GLY A 192 8.99 9.86 2.64
N LEU A 193 9.83 9.62 1.62
CA LEU A 193 10.06 10.50 0.50
C LEU A 193 9.67 9.78 -0.79
N THR A 194 9.03 10.49 -1.69
CA THR A 194 8.79 10.04 -3.05
C THR A 194 9.47 10.98 -4.04
N TYR A 195 10.01 10.40 -5.11
CA TYR A 195 10.64 11.15 -6.18
C TYR A 195 10.22 10.57 -7.53
N ALA A 196 9.59 11.41 -8.34
CA ALA A 196 9.25 11.10 -9.72
C ALA A 196 10.13 11.96 -10.64
N PRO A 197 11.13 11.37 -11.32
CA PRO A 197 12.04 12.14 -12.17
C PRO A 197 11.31 12.73 -13.37
N SER A 198 11.60 13.98 -13.70
CA SER A 198 10.96 14.69 -14.83
C SER A 198 11.13 14.01 -16.19
N PHE A 199 12.22 13.26 -16.39
CA PHE A 199 12.48 12.49 -17.60
C PHE A 199 11.74 11.14 -17.68
N ALA A 200 11.22 10.65 -16.55
CA ALA A 200 10.46 9.40 -16.46
C ALA A 200 9.32 9.56 -15.44
N PRO A 201 8.30 10.38 -15.76
CA PRO A 201 7.26 10.77 -14.80
C PRO A 201 6.39 9.61 -14.32
N ASP A 202 6.35 8.50 -15.06
CA ASP A 202 5.61 7.28 -14.71
C ASP A 202 6.37 6.41 -13.70
N LEU A 203 7.65 6.71 -13.44
CA LEU A 203 8.46 6.09 -12.40
C LEU A 203 8.33 6.90 -11.10
N THR A 204 8.18 6.23 -9.98
CA THR A 204 8.29 6.85 -8.65
C THR A 204 9.19 6.00 -7.78
N VAL A 205 10.28 6.60 -7.31
CA VAL A 205 11.19 6.01 -6.31
C VAL A 205 10.67 6.39 -4.93
N ILE A 206 10.67 5.42 -4.01
CA ILE A 206 10.12 5.57 -2.68
C ILE A 206 11.15 5.10 -1.65
N ALA A 207 11.39 5.92 -0.64
CA ALA A 207 12.13 5.56 0.56
C ALA A 207 11.24 5.85 1.77
N GLU A 208 11.05 4.89 2.65
CA GLU A 208 10.12 5.02 3.77
C GLU A 208 10.57 4.31 5.04
N TYR A 209 9.89 4.64 6.13
CA TYR A 209 9.90 3.96 7.41
C TYR A 209 8.43 3.72 7.84
N ASP A 210 8.07 2.48 8.14
CA ASP A 210 6.67 2.06 8.39
C ASP A 210 6.32 1.86 9.87
N ALA A 211 6.99 2.59 10.76
CA ALA A 211 6.97 2.42 12.22
C ALA A 211 7.63 1.12 12.74
N LYS A 212 8.13 0.27 11.84
CA LYS A 212 8.87 -0.94 12.18
C LYS A 212 10.22 -0.96 11.48
N ASP A 213 10.22 -0.85 10.16
CA ASP A 213 11.36 -1.07 9.29
C ASP A 213 11.49 0.00 8.21
N PHE A 214 12.71 0.17 7.70
CA PHE A 214 12.94 0.97 6.50
C PHE A 214 12.69 0.14 5.25
N ALA A 215 12.09 0.73 4.24
CA ALA A 215 11.92 0.12 2.93
C ALA A 215 12.36 1.09 1.83
N PHE A 216 12.92 0.51 0.76
CA PHE A 216 13.23 1.22 -0.48
C PHE A 216 12.62 0.47 -1.64
N GLY A 217 11.98 1.20 -2.53
CA GLY A 217 11.26 0.60 -3.64
C GLY A 217 11.01 1.58 -4.75
N ALA A 218 10.37 1.06 -5.78
CA ALA A 218 9.94 1.85 -6.92
C ALA A 218 8.61 1.34 -7.42
N THR A 219 7.84 2.25 -8.00
CA THR A 219 6.65 1.91 -8.74
C THR A 219 6.70 2.50 -10.14
N TYR A 220 6.05 1.85 -11.08
CA TYR A 220 6.01 2.29 -12.47
C TYR A 220 4.60 2.11 -13.04
N LEU A 221 4.07 3.12 -13.73
CA LEU A 221 2.77 3.07 -14.40
C LEU A 221 2.94 2.80 -15.90
N LEU A 222 2.70 1.55 -16.32
CA LEU A 222 2.74 1.11 -17.70
C LEU A 222 1.39 1.32 -18.38
N PHE A 223 1.39 1.91 -19.57
CA PHE A 223 0.18 2.13 -20.40
C PHE A 223 -0.96 2.83 -19.66
N ASN A 224 -0.68 3.67 -18.65
CA ASN A 224 -1.66 4.34 -17.79
C ASN A 224 -2.56 3.43 -16.95
N HIS A 225 -2.39 2.11 -17.04
CA HIS A 225 -3.30 1.13 -16.47
C HIS A 225 -2.58 0.09 -15.62
N LEU A 226 -1.43 -0.41 -16.06
CA LEU A 226 -0.71 -1.45 -15.34
C LEU A 226 0.33 -0.82 -14.42
N HIS A 227 0.07 -0.81 -13.13
CA HIS A 227 0.98 -0.32 -12.10
C HIS A 227 1.79 -1.50 -11.54
N ALA A 228 3.11 -1.40 -11.63
CA ALA A 228 4.05 -2.37 -11.06
C ALA A 228 4.74 -1.75 -9.84
N GLN A 229 4.91 -2.53 -8.77
CA GLN A 229 5.63 -2.13 -7.56
C GLN A 229 6.62 -3.21 -7.17
N VAL A 230 7.81 -2.77 -6.78
CA VAL A 230 8.84 -3.62 -6.17
C VAL A 230 9.47 -2.89 -4.99
N GLU A 231 9.84 -3.64 -3.98
CA GLU A 231 10.51 -3.09 -2.79
C GLU A 231 11.46 -4.08 -2.14
N LEU A 232 12.35 -3.54 -1.32
CA LEU A 232 13.21 -4.25 -0.39
C LEU A 232 13.01 -3.67 1.01
N GLN A 233 12.31 -4.39 1.87
CA GLN A 233 12.25 -4.08 3.29
C GLN A 233 13.58 -4.43 3.96
N ARG A 234 14.07 -3.57 4.85
CA ARG A 234 15.42 -3.63 5.44
C ARG A 234 16.53 -3.74 4.39
N MET A 235 16.27 -3.24 3.17
CA MET A 235 17.15 -3.39 2.00
C MET A 235 17.47 -4.84 1.62
N LYS A 236 16.67 -5.81 2.09
CA LYS A 236 16.97 -7.25 1.97
C LYS A 236 15.78 -8.08 1.52
N TYR A 237 14.59 -7.80 2.04
CA TYR A 237 13.43 -8.67 1.91
C TYR A 237 12.53 -8.15 0.79
N PHE A 238 12.53 -8.89 -0.32
CA PHE A 238 11.75 -8.53 -1.50
C PHE A 238 10.25 -8.73 -1.30
N THR A 239 9.48 -7.73 -1.71
CA THR A 239 8.02 -7.76 -1.91
C THR A 239 7.74 -7.07 -3.25
N GLY A 240 6.68 -7.49 -3.94
CA GLY A 240 6.30 -6.84 -5.18
C GLY A 240 5.01 -7.38 -5.76
N GLY A 241 4.43 -6.61 -6.67
CA GLY A 241 3.15 -6.96 -7.27
C GLY A 241 2.75 -6.08 -8.44
N LEU A 242 1.59 -6.44 -8.98
CA LEU A 242 0.98 -5.79 -10.13
C LEU A 242 -0.43 -5.36 -9.78
N THR A 243 -0.85 -4.25 -10.35
CA THR A 243 -2.18 -3.69 -10.17
C THR A 243 -2.68 -3.10 -11.46
N TYR A 244 -3.89 -3.47 -11.84
CA TYR A 244 -4.57 -2.93 -12.99
C TYR A 244 -5.54 -1.84 -12.54
N LYS A 245 -5.32 -0.62 -13.04
CA LYS A 245 -6.15 0.56 -12.80
C LYS A 245 -7.17 0.71 -13.93
N ILE A 246 -8.43 0.75 -13.55
CA ILE A 246 -9.57 1.00 -14.43
C ILE A 246 -10.12 2.37 -14.06
N TYR A 247 -10.43 3.16 -15.07
CA TYR A 247 -11.00 4.48 -14.87
C TYR A 247 -12.38 4.54 -15.48
N LEU A 248 -13.39 4.69 -14.62
CA LEU A 248 -14.78 4.70 -15.02
C LEU A 248 -15.16 6.09 -15.56
N LYS A 249 -16.18 6.13 -16.43
CA LYS A 249 -16.68 7.36 -17.05
C LYS A 249 -17.55 8.17 -16.11
#